data_AF-A0A8T4XEB7-F1
#
_entry.id   AF-A0A8T4XEB7-F1
#
_cell.length_a   1.000
_cell.length_b   1.000
_cell.length_c   1.000
_cell.angle_alpha   90.00
_cell.angle_beta   90.00
_cell.angle_gamma   90.00
#
_symmetry.space_group_name_H-M   'P 1'
#
loop_
_entity.id
_entity.type
_entity.pdbx_description
1 polymer ?
#
loop_
_entity_poly.entity_id
_entity_poly.type
_entity_poly.pdbx_seq_one_letter_code
_entity_poly.pdbx_strand_id
1 'polypeptide(L)'
;MEVVKAVVFKHNADVKHLLETFNQMVNECMAYALKNKISFPMRLEKALYDYFKQRYGFATHYCVSACRAACGIIRSWRRLAP
;
A
#
# COMPACT_ATOMS: atom_id res chain seq x y z
N MET A 1 0.46 -27.27 13.28
CA MET A 1 1.55 -26.89 12.36
C MET A 1 0.92 -26.05 11.27
N GLU A 2 1.15 -24.74 11.29
CA GLU A 2 0.55 -23.82 10.31
C GLU A 2 1.35 -23.91 9.01
N VAL A 3 0.73 -24.36 7.92
CA VAL A 3 1.42 -24.58 6.65
C VAL A 3 1.55 -23.25 5.92
N VAL A 4 2.66 -22.54 6.14
CA VAL A 4 3.00 -21.34 5.37
C VAL A 4 3.61 -21.77 4.04
N LYS A 5 2.86 -21.63 2.95
CA LYS A 5 3.36 -21.88 1.59
C LYS A 5 4.26 -20.71 1.14
N ALA A 6 5.41 -20.54 1.78
CA ALA A 6 6.42 -19.58 1.37
C ALA A 6 7.32 -20.22 0.31
N VAL A 7 7.00 -20.00 -0.97
CA VAL A 7 7.98 -20.23 -2.03
C VAL A 7 9.08 -19.19 -1.84
N VAL A 8 10.34 -19.62 -1.75
CA VAL A 8 11.49 -18.71 -1.63
C VAL A 8 11.56 -17.88 -2.91
N PHE A 9 11.00 -16.67 -2.86
CA PHE A 9 11.03 -15.71 -3.95
C PHE A 9 12.47 -15.19 -4.07
N LYS A 10 13.24 -15.74 -5.02
CA LYS A 10 14.58 -15.23 -5.37
C LYS A 10 14.43 -14.22 -6.49
N HIS A 11 14.58 -12.94 -6.18
CA HIS A 11 14.78 -11.91 -7.19
C HIS A 11 16.29 -11.78 -7.46
N ASN A 12 16.70 -11.67 -8.72
CA ASN A 12 18.11 -11.48 -9.10
C ASN A 12 18.64 -10.06 -8.79
N ALA A 13 17.76 -9.16 -8.32
CA ALA A 13 18.10 -7.82 -7.85
C ALA A 13 17.64 -7.66 -6.39
N ASP A 14 18.44 -6.96 -5.58
CA ASP A 14 18.06 -6.61 -4.21
C ASP A 14 16.90 -5.61 -4.20
N VAL A 15 15.68 -6.15 -4.16
CA VAL A 15 14.44 -5.38 -4.08
C VAL A 15 13.92 -5.26 -2.66
N LYS A 16 14.68 -5.74 -1.66
CA LYS A 16 14.21 -5.75 -0.27
C LYS A 16 13.84 -4.35 0.20
N HIS A 17 14.73 -3.38 -0.03
CA HIS A 17 14.47 -1.99 0.32
C HIS A 17 13.24 -1.44 -0.42
N LEU A 18 13.06 -1.76 -1.70
CA LEU A 18 11.91 -1.30 -2.48
C LEU A 18 10.59 -1.81 -1.90
N LEU A 19 10.54 -3.10 -1.52
CA LEU A 19 9.39 -3.72 -0.90
C LEU A 19 9.09 -3.14 0.49
N GLU A 20 10.13 -2.88 1.28
CA GLU A 20 10.00 -2.23 2.59
C GLU A 20 9.43 -0.81 2.45
N THR A 21 9.94 -0.02 1.50
CA THR A 21 9.40 1.32 1.23
C THR A 21 7.97 1.25 0.70
N PHE A 22 7.65 0.30 -0.18
CA PHE A 22 6.28 0.13 -0.65
C PHE A 22 5.31 -0.23 0.48
N ASN A 23 5.72 -1.11 1.40
CA ASN A 23 4.94 -1.42 2.60
C ASN A 23 4.69 -0.17 3.45
N GLN A 24 5.69 0.70 3.60
CA GLN A 24 5.53 1.98 4.29
C GLN A 24 4.51 2.89 3.59
N MET A 25 4.57 2.99 2.26
CA MET A 25 3.59 3.75 1.47
C MET A 25 2.16 3.24 1.70
N VAL A 26 1.96 1.91 1.69
CA VAL A 26 0.65 1.30 1.93
C VAL A 26 0.14 1.62 3.35
N ASN A 27 1.01 1.54 4.36
CA ASN A 27 0.65 1.88 5.74
C ASN A 27 0.23 3.34 5.89
N GLU A 28 0.95 4.28 5.28
CA GLU A 28 0.58 5.70 5.26
C GLU A 28 -0.75 5.94 4.55
N CYS A 29 -0.97 5.28 3.41
CA CYS A 29 -2.25 5.28 2.71
C CYS A 29 -3.40 4.77 3.60
N MET A 30 -3.21 3.66 4.32
CA MET A 30 -4.23 3.10 5.22
C MET A 30 -4.53 4.05 6.38
N ALA A 31 -3.50 4.58 7.03
CA ALA A 31 -3.66 5.51 8.14
C ALA A 31 -4.45 6.76 7.71
N TYR A 32 -4.10 7.35 6.57
CA TYR A 32 -4.81 8.50 6.03
C TYR A 32 -6.25 8.15 5.64
N ALA A 33 -6.46 7.01 4.98
CA ALA A 33 -7.78 6.56 4.54
C ALA A 33 -8.73 6.30 5.72
N LEU A 34 -8.24 5.67 6.79
CA LEU A 34 -9.02 5.41 8.01
C LEU A 34 -9.36 6.72 8.73
N LYS A 35 -8.37 7.60 8.92
CA LYS A 35 -8.56 8.91 9.58
C LYS A 35 -9.59 9.78 8.85
N ASN A 36 -9.56 9.79 7.52
CA ASN A 36 -10.41 10.63 6.68
C ASN A 36 -11.64 9.92 6.10
N LYS A 37 -11.91 8.67 6.52
CA LYS A 37 -13.03 7.84 6.02
C LYS A 37 -13.06 7.70 4.49
N ILE A 38 -11.90 7.64 3.84
CA ILE A 38 -11.78 7.46 2.38
C ILE A 38 -11.79 5.96 2.04
N SER A 39 -12.66 5.56 1.12
CA SER A 39 -12.77 4.17 0.63
C SER A 39 -12.36 3.99 -0.83
N PHE A 40 -12.22 5.08 -1.59
CA PHE A 40 -11.93 5.07 -3.02
C PHE A 40 -10.47 5.40 -3.30
N PRO A 41 -9.72 4.54 -4.03
CA PRO A 41 -8.31 4.77 -4.33
C PRO A 41 -8.03 6.13 -5.00
N MET A 42 -8.89 6.56 -5.93
CA MET A 42 -8.69 7.83 -6.66
C MET A 42 -8.77 9.06 -5.73
N ARG A 43 -9.60 9.01 -4.68
CA ARG A 43 -9.69 10.08 -3.68
C ARG A 43 -8.44 10.12 -2.80
N LEU A 44 -7.88 8.95 -2.49
CA LEU A 44 -6.66 8.82 -1.71
C LEU A 44 -5.44 9.28 -2.50
N GLU A 45 -5.37 8.91 -3.78
CA GLU A 45 -4.34 9.36 -4.72
C GLU A 45 -4.33 10.88 -4.83
N LYS A 46 -5.49 11.51 -5.09
CA LYS A 46 -5.59 12.98 -5.17
C LYS A 46 -5.12 13.67 -3.88
N ALA A 47 -5.31 13.05 -2.73
CA ALA A 47 -4.92 13.62 -1.44
C ALA A 47 -3.43 13.44 -1.10
N LEU A 48 -2.81 12.35 -1.56
CA LEU A 48 -1.46 11.97 -1.16
C LEU A 48 -0.41 12.14 -2.26
N TYR A 49 -0.80 12.36 -3.52
CA TYR A 49 0.10 12.35 -4.67
C TYR A 49 1.30 13.29 -4.49
N ASP A 50 1.07 14.57 -4.21
CA ASP A 50 2.16 15.56 -4.09
C ASP A 50 3.09 15.24 -2.93
N TYR A 51 2.50 14.87 -1.78
CA TYR A 51 3.25 14.46 -0.59
C TYR A 51 4.10 13.20 -0.85
N PHE A 52 3.54 12.18 -1.52
CA PHE A 52 4.27 10.96 -1.87
C PHE A 52 5.35 11.23 -2.91
N LYS A 53 5.08 12.11 -3.88
CA LYS A 53 6.07 12.49 -4.89
C LYS A 53 7.26 13.19 -4.25
N GLN A 54 7.02 14.09 -3.30
CA GLN A 54 8.08 14.79 -2.56
C GLN A 54 8.84 13.85 -1.60
N ARG A 55 8.13 12.98 -0.88
CA ARG A 55 8.73 12.10 0.14
C ARG A 55 9.50 10.91 -0.44
N TYR A 56 8.94 10.25 -1.45
CA TYR A 56 9.48 8.99 -1.97
C TYR A 56 10.16 9.13 -3.35
N GLY A 57 9.82 10.16 -4.14
CA GLY A 57 10.42 10.38 -5.46
C GLY A 57 10.07 9.36 -6.54
N PHE A 58 9.38 8.27 -6.23
CA PHE A 58 9.08 7.18 -7.17
C PHE A 58 8.15 7.58 -8.33
N ALA A 59 8.08 6.69 -9.31
CA ALA A 59 7.14 6.82 -10.43
C ALA A 59 5.68 6.80 -9.93
N THR A 60 4.80 7.53 -10.61
CA THR A 60 3.39 7.71 -10.22
C THR A 60 2.67 6.39 -9.95
N HIS A 61 3.01 5.33 -10.68
CA HIS A 61 2.38 4.01 -10.50
C HIS A 61 2.58 3.44 -9.09
N TYR A 62 3.66 3.77 -8.37
CA TYR A 62 3.87 3.32 -6.99
C TYR A 62 2.83 3.94 -6.04
N CYS A 63 2.54 5.23 -6.20
CA CYS A 63 1.51 5.92 -5.43
C CYS A 63 0.12 5.32 -5.71
N VAL A 64 -0.21 5.13 -6.99
CA VAL A 64 -1.48 4.52 -7.43
C VAL A 64 -1.63 3.11 -6.86
N SER A 65 -0.60 2.28 -6.96
CA SER A 65 -0.59 0.91 -6.46
C SER A 65 -0.74 0.86 -4.93
N ALA A 66 -0.03 1.72 -4.20
CA ALA A 66 -0.14 1.79 -2.74
C ALA A 66 -1.56 2.19 -2.31
N CYS A 67 -2.15 3.19 -2.96
CA CYS A 67 -3.53 3.61 -2.67
C CYS A 67 -4.55 2.51 -2.95
N ARG A 68 -4.41 1.79 -4.07
CA ARG A 68 -5.28 0.65 -4.43
C ARG A 68 -5.15 -0.49 -3.42
N ALA A 69 -3.93 -0.85 -3.04
CA ALA A 69 -3.66 -1.88 -2.04
C ALA A 69 -4.30 -1.52 -0.70
N ALA A 70 -4.06 -0.30 -0.20
CA ALA A 70 -4.64 0.18 1.06
C ALA A 70 -6.17 0.11 1.07
N CYS A 71 -6.85 0.66 0.05
CA CYS A 71 -8.32 0.58 -0.03
C CYS A 71 -8.84 -0.85 -0.23
N GLY A 72 -8.07 -1.73 -0.88
CA GLY A 72 -8.39 -3.14 -1.01
C GLY A 72 -8.35 -3.86 0.34
N ILE A 73 -7.28 -3.66 1.10
CA ILE A 73 -7.09 -4.22 2.46
C ILE A 73 -8.22 -3.74 3.38
N ILE A 74 -8.49 -2.44 3.44
CA ILE A 74 -9.53 -1.88 4.30
C ILE A 74 -10.91 -2.46 3.94
N ARG A 75 -11.25 -2.56 2.65
CA ARG A 75 -12.54 -3.14 2.22
C ARG A 75 -12.65 -4.62 2.58
N SER A 76 -11.59 -5.38 2.35
CA SER A 76 -11.56 -6.81 2.71
C SER A 76 -11.73 -7.00 4.21
N TRP A 77 -11.00 -6.22 5.02
CA TRP A 77 -11.09 -6.25 6.47
C TRP A 77 -12.49 -5.89 6.98
N ARG A 78 -13.10 -4.82 6.47
CA ARG A 78 -14.49 -4.44 6.82
C ARG A 78 -15.53 -5.51 6.49
N ARG A 79 -15.30 -6.33 5.46
CA ARG A 79 -16.18 -7.45 5.11
C ARG A 79 -16.03 -8.63 6.08
N LEU A 80 -14.86 -8.78 6.69
CA LEU A 80 -14.53 -9.87 7.61
C LEU A 80 -14.76 -9.49 9.09
N ALA A 81 -14.81 -8.20 9.41
CA ALA A 81 -15.11 -7.72 10.74
C ALA A 81 -16.62 -7.95 11.05
N PRO A 82 -16.96 -8.60 12.17
CA PRO A 82 -18.35 -8.86 12.58
C PRO A 82 -19.11 -7.58 12.94
#